data_AF-C6GM56-F1
#
_entry.id   AF-C6GM56-F1
#
_cell.length_a   1.000
_cell.length_b   1.000
_cell.length_c   1.000
_cell.angle_alpha   90.00
_cell.angle_beta   90.00
_cell.angle_gamma   90.00
#
_symmetry.space_group_name_H-M   'P 1'
#
loop_
_entity.id
_entity.type
_entity.pdbx_description
1 polymer ?
#
loop_
_entity_poly.entity_id
_entity_poly.type
_entity_poly.pdbx_seq_one_letter_code
_entity_poly.pdbx_strand_id
1 'polypeptide(L)'
;TDSSSIRADAQATLARQAQWLAKYPNYAITIEGHADERGTREYNLALGARRAAATREYLAGQGVPANRMRTISYGKEKPVAVCDDIS
;
A
#
# COMPACT_ATOMS: atom_id res chain seq x y z
N THR A 1 17.29 4.23 2.01
CA THR A 1 16.73 5.51 2.48
C THR A 1 15.27 5.29 2.79
N ASP A 2 14.86 5.50 4.06
CA ASP A 2 13.49 5.29 4.57
C ASP A 2 12.50 6.31 4.01
N SER A 3 12.21 6.22 2.70
CA SER A 3 11.23 7.12 2.10
C SER A 3 9.82 6.53 2.21
N SER A 4 8.92 7.31 2.82
CA SER A 4 7.48 7.16 2.71
C SER A 4 6.91 7.94 1.51
N SER A 5 7.77 8.60 0.72
CA SER A 5 7.35 9.35 -0.46
C SER A 5 6.94 8.40 -1.60
N ILE A 6 5.71 8.56 -2.12
CA ILE A 6 5.29 7.88 -3.34
C ILE A 6 6.17 8.38 -4.49
N ARG A 7 6.95 7.47 -5.08
CA ARG A 7 7.80 7.76 -6.24
C ARG A 7 6.93 8.10 -7.46
N ALA A 8 7.47 8.90 -8.40
CA ALA A 8 6.72 9.35 -9.58
C ALA A 8 6.22 8.19 -10.48
N ASP A 9 6.97 7.10 -10.56
CA ASP A 9 6.59 5.85 -11.24
C ASP A 9 5.35 5.19 -10.59
N ALA A 10 5.28 5.21 -9.26
CA ALA A 10 4.12 4.75 -8.50
C ALA A 10 2.91 5.68 -8.68
N GLN A 11 3.10 6.99 -8.76
CA GLN A 11 2.00 7.94 -9.00
C GLN A 11 1.30 7.69 -10.34
N ALA A 12 2.04 7.45 -11.42
CA ALA A 12 1.48 7.14 -12.73
C ALA A 12 0.70 5.81 -12.74
N THR A 13 1.12 4.84 -11.93
CA THR A 13 0.41 3.57 -11.75
C THR A 13 -0.88 3.75 -10.94
N LEU A 14 -0.80 4.49 -9.84
CA LEU A 14 -1.96 4.82 -9.00
C LEU A 14 -3.00 5.65 -9.74
N ALA A 15 -2.59 6.56 -10.62
CA ALA A 15 -3.50 7.34 -11.47
C ALA A 15 -4.31 6.43 -12.42
N ARG A 16 -3.65 5.45 -13.05
CA ARG A 16 -4.32 4.46 -13.90
C ARG A 16 -5.29 3.58 -13.09
N GLN A 17 -4.92 3.19 -11.88
CA GLN A 17 -5.79 2.43 -10.98
C GLN A 17 -7.01 3.26 -10.54
N ALA A 18 -6.83 4.55 -10.25
CA ALA A 18 -7.93 5.45 -9.91
C ALA A 18 -8.94 5.58 -11.07
N GLN A 19 -8.46 5.72 -12.31
CA GLN A 19 -9.32 5.74 -13.50
C GLN A 19 -10.11 4.43 -13.66
N TRP A 20 -9.47 3.28 -13.42
CA TRP A 20 -10.16 2.00 -13.43
C TRP A 20 -11.23 1.92 -12.34
N LEU A 21 -10.94 2.35 -11.12
CA LEU A 21 -11.89 2.35 -10.00
C LEU A 21 -13.06 3.32 -10.17
N ALA A 22 -12.85 4.40 -10.94
CA ALA A 22 -13.92 5.29 -11.37
C ALA A 22 -14.85 4.60 -12.39
N LYS A 23 -14.29 3.82 -13.33
CA LYS A 23 -15.07 3.05 -14.31
C LYS A 23 -15.87 1.92 -13.68
N TYR A 24 -15.38 1.33 -12.59
CA TYR A 24 -16.02 0.20 -11.93
C TYR A 24 -16.40 0.52 -10.48
N PRO A 25 -17.51 1.24 -10.24
CA PRO A 25 -17.86 1.77 -8.92
C PRO A 25 -18.23 0.72 -7.87
N ASN A 26 -18.51 -0.52 -8.28
CA ASN A 26 -18.96 -1.59 -7.39
C ASN A 26 -17.83 -2.34 -6.70
N TYR A 27 -16.57 -2.11 -7.07
CA TYR A 27 -15.43 -2.84 -6.49
C TYR A 27 -14.88 -2.09 -5.28
N ALA A 28 -14.61 -2.81 -4.18
CA ALA A 28 -13.81 -2.29 -3.08
C ALA A 28 -12.35 -2.68 -3.29
N ILE A 29 -11.43 -1.87 -2.78
CA ILE A 29 -9.99 -2.15 -2.81
C ILE A 29 -9.39 -2.18 -1.41
N THR A 30 -8.41 -3.05 -1.26
CA THR A 30 -7.55 -3.12 -0.07
C THR A 30 -6.16 -2.65 -0.47
N ILE A 31 -5.62 -1.69 0.29
CA ILE A 31 -4.30 -1.12 0.12
C ILE A 31 -3.40 -1.73 1.19
N GLU A 32 -2.45 -2.54 0.77
CA GLU A 32 -1.54 -3.28 1.65
C GLU A 32 -0.18 -2.58 1.73
N GLY A 33 0.22 -2.16 2.93
CA GLY A 33 1.50 -1.54 3.19
C GLY A 33 2.55 -2.58 3.61
N HIS A 34 3.57 -2.78 2.77
CA HIS A 34 4.72 -3.63 3.07
C HIS A 34 5.97 -2.77 3.36
N ALA A 35 6.69 -3.12 4.41
CA ALA A 35 7.99 -2.55 4.77
C ALA A 35 9.07 -3.65 4.71
N ASP A 36 10.29 -3.28 4.32
CA ASP A 36 11.46 -4.17 4.24
C ASP A 36 11.79 -4.75 5.63
N GLU A 37 12.38 -5.94 5.65
CA GLU A 37 12.70 -6.77 6.82
C GLU A 37 13.72 -6.15 7.78
N ARG A 38 14.33 -5.02 7.40
CA ARG A 38 15.34 -4.28 8.18
C ARG A 38 14.68 -3.29 9.13
N GLY A 39 14.43 -3.68 10.38
CA GLY A 39 13.90 -2.82 11.44
C GLY A 39 13.13 -3.60 12.53
N THR A 40 12.77 -2.93 13.62
CA THR A 40 11.89 -3.52 14.65
C THR A 40 10.46 -3.70 14.10
N ARG A 41 9.71 -4.67 14.64
CA ARG A 41 8.36 -5.02 14.18
C ARG A 41 7.43 -3.80 14.20
N GLU A 42 7.48 -3.03 15.27
CA GLU A 42 6.66 -1.85 15.50
C GLU A 42 7.00 -0.73 14.51
N TYR A 43 8.28 -0.57 14.17
CA TYR A 43 8.74 0.41 13.18
C TYR A 43 8.23 0.06 11.78
N ASN A 44 8.33 -1.21 11.38
CA ASN A 44 7.88 -1.69 10.07
C ASN A 44 6.35 -1.66 9.93
N LEU A 45 5.61 -1.95 11.01
CA LEU A 45 4.16 -1.81 11.03
C LEU A 45 3.75 -0.34 10.83
N ALA A 46 4.40 0.59 11.54
CA ALA A 46 4.15 2.02 11.43
C ALA A 46 4.52 2.57 10.05
N LEU A 47 5.64 2.11 9.46
CA LEU A 47 6.07 2.51 8.12
C LEU A 47 5.12 1.99 7.04
N GLY A 48 4.71 0.73 7.12
CA GLY A 48 3.71 0.15 6.22
C GLY A 48 2.37 0.89 6.31
N ALA A 49 1.94 1.24 7.53
CA ALA A 49 0.71 1.99 7.74
C ALA A 49 0.79 3.40 7.14
N ARG A 50 1.92 4.11 7.31
CA ARG A 50 2.14 5.43 6.70
C ARG A 50 2.11 5.37 5.17
N ARG A 51 2.73 4.34 4.57
CA ARG A 51 2.72 4.15 3.11
C ARG A 51 1.32 3.83 2.59
N ALA A 52 0.58 2.95 3.26
CA ALA A 52 -0.79 2.63 2.90
C ALA A 52 -1.72 3.85 3.03
N ALA A 53 -1.53 4.67 4.07
CA ALA A 53 -2.26 5.92 4.27
C ALA A 53 -1.99 6.93 3.14
N ALA A 54 -0.73 7.15 2.78
CA ALA A 54 -0.36 8.06 1.68
C ALA A 54 -0.99 7.63 0.35
N THR A 55 -1.01 6.33 0.05
CA THR A 55 -1.67 5.80 -1.15
C THR A 55 -3.18 6.01 -1.12
N ARG A 56 -3.82 5.79 0.03
CA ARG A 56 -5.26 6.04 0.22
C ARG A 56 -5.60 7.52 0.01
N GLU A 57 -4.80 8.43 0.56
CA GLU A 57 -5.00 9.88 0.39
C GLU A 57 -4.85 10.29 -1.06
N TYR A 58 -3.85 9.76 -1.77
CA TYR A 58 -3.68 10.01 -3.20
C TYR A 58 -4.90 9.56 -4.01
N LEU A 59 -5.38 8.33 -3.80
CA LEU A 59 -6.57 7.81 -4.50
C LEU A 59 -7.85 8.57 -4.13
N ALA A 60 -7.99 9.01 -2.88
CA ALA A 60 -9.09 9.87 -2.46
C ALA A 60 -9.07 11.22 -3.19
N GLY A 61 -7.88 11.83 -3.35
CA GLY A 61 -7.70 13.06 -4.13
C GLY A 61 -8.01 12.88 -5.62
N GLN A 62 -7.92 11.66 -6.15
CA GLN A 62 -8.36 11.31 -7.51
C GLN A 62 -9.87 11.02 -7.61
N GLY A 63 -10.63 11.15 -6.51
CA GLY A 63 -12.07 10.97 -6.48
C GLY A 63 -12.54 9.55 -6.12
N VAL A 64 -11.64 8.66 -5.67
CA VAL A 64 -12.05 7.33 -5.18
C VAL A 64 -12.70 7.48 -3.79
N PRO A 65 -13.96 7.02 -3.59
CA PRO A 65 -14.63 7.13 -2.30
C PRO A 65 -13.90 6.40 -1.17
N ALA A 66 -13.72 7.07 -0.03
CA ALA A 66 -13.00 6.50 1.13
C ALA A 66 -13.63 5.22 1.69
N ASN A 67 -14.95 5.06 1.57
CA ASN A 67 -15.68 3.85 1.98
C ASN A 67 -15.34 2.62 1.12
N ARG A 68 -14.78 2.81 -0.07
CA ARG A 68 -14.33 1.73 -0.97
C ARG A 68 -12.87 1.35 -0.76
N MET A 69 -12.16 2.04 0.13
CA MET A 69 -10.74 1.85 0.35
C MET A 69 -10.48 1.39 1.78
N ARG A 70 -9.98 0.17 1.94
CA ARG A 70 -9.45 -0.35 3.21
C ARG A 70 -7.94 -0.32 3.17
N THR A 71 -7.30 0.05 4.28
CA THR A 71 -5.84 0.01 4.42
C THR A 71 -5.46 -1.05 5.42
N ILE A 72 -4.55 -1.94 5.05
CA ILE A 72 -3.97 -2.95 5.93
C ILE A 72 -2.45 -2.77 5.91
N SER A 73 -1.82 -2.77 7.07
CA SER A 73 -0.36 -2.80 7.19
C SER A 73 0.02 -4.15 7.75
N TYR A 74 0.66 -4.99 6.93
CA TYR A 74 1.06 -6.33 7.36
C TYR A 74 2.38 -6.34 8.14
N GLY A 75 3.12 -5.22 8.18
CA GLY A 75 4.45 -5.21 8.78
C GLY A 75 5.29 -6.39 8.26
N LYS A 76 5.79 -7.24 9.18
CA LYS A 76 6.55 -8.47 8.87
C LYS A 76 5.68 -9.75 8.88
N GLU A 77 4.37 -9.66 9.05
CA GLU A 77 3.49 -10.82 9.30
C GLU A 77 3.04 -11.58 8.04
N LYS A 78 3.38 -11.10 6.84
CA LYS A 78 3.32 -11.90 5.61
C LYS A 78 4.62 -11.74 4.80
N PRO A 79 5.61 -12.63 4.97
CA PRO A 79 6.68 -12.73 4.00
C PRO A 79 6.08 -13.11 2.65
N VAL A 80 6.30 -12.27 1.64
CA VAL A 80 5.89 -12.55 0.24
C VAL A 80 6.74 -13.67 -0.36
N ALA A 81 7.86 -14.01 0.27
CA ALA A 81 8.68 -15.16 -0.07
C ALA A 81 8.95 -15.99 1.18
N VAL A 82 8.37 -17.18 1.25
CA VAL A 82 8.96 -18.29 2.00
C VAL A 82 10.08 -18.81 1.09
N CYS A 83 11.24 -18.14 1.08
CA CYS A 83 12.43 -18.85 0.66
C CYS A 83 12.79 -19.78 1.82
N ASP A 84 12.19 -20.97 1.79
CA ASP A 84 12.73 -22.12 2.51
C ASP A 84 14.11 -22.41 1.89
N ASP A 85 15.14 -21.85 2.50
CA ASP A 85 16.49 -22.37 2.40
C ASP A 85 16.53 -23.67 3.19
N ILE A 86 15.94 -24.73 2.62
CA ILE A 86 16.16 -26.09 3.10
C ILE A 86 17.57 -26.50 2.66
N SER A 87 18.52 -26.25 3.55
CA SER A 87 19.79 -27.00 3.61
C SER A 87 19.53 -28.49 3.81
#